data_AF-A0A7J7HDI8-F1
#
_entry.id   AF-A0A7J7HDI8-F1
#
_cell.length_a   1.000
_cell.length_b   1.000
_cell.length_c   1.000
_cell.angle_alpha   90.00
_cell.angle_beta   90.00
_cell.angle_gamma   90.00
#
_symmetry.space_group_name_H-M   'P 1'
#
loop_
_entity.id
_entity.type
_entity.pdbx_description
1 polymer ?
#
loop_
_entity_poly.entity_id
_entity_poly.type
_entity_poly.pdbx_seq_one_letter_code
_entity_poly.pdbx_strand_id
1 'polypeptide(L)'
;MQETLTSADQVIDEVNSWVKNETKGLIKNLLPPGSLYGDTALLFANALYCKGQCDQKFDKTRTRNMNFHLLDEEIAQVPFMTSKRDSRQLYGLFGGYKILSIPYQGSNFSMYFFLPNETDGLPKLVKKLKSNPGFMH
;
A
#
# COMPACT_ATOMS: atom_id res chain seq x y z
N MET A 1 -36.50 -16.82 -14.35
CA MET A 1 -35.74 -17.86 -13.62
C MET A 1 -35.07 -17.17 -12.46
N GLN A 2 -35.38 -17.56 -11.23
CA GLN A 2 -34.65 -17.10 -10.05
C GLN A 2 -33.47 -18.06 -9.86
N GLU A 3 -32.25 -17.56 -9.98
CA GLU A 3 -31.06 -18.35 -9.61
C GLU A 3 -31.16 -18.67 -8.11
N THR A 4 -31.22 -19.97 -7.79
CA THR A 4 -31.12 -20.45 -6.42
C THR A 4 -29.70 -20.21 -5.92
N LEU A 5 -29.53 -19.25 -5.00
CA LEU A 5 -28.26 -18.99 -4.31
C LEU A 5 -27.77 -20.27 -3.62
N THR A 6 -26.55 -20.69 -3.91
CA THR A 6 -25.91 -21.81 -3.21
C THR A 6 -25.39 -21.36 -1.84
N SER A 7 -25.10 -22.31 -0.94
CA SER A 7 -24.45 -21.97 0.34
C SER A 7 -23.10 -21.27 0.15
N ALA A 8 -22.38 -21.54 -0.94
CA ALA A 8 -21.13 -20.88 -1.28
C ALA A 8 -21.35 -19.41 -1.65
N ASP A 9 -22.40 -19.11 -2.43
CA ASP A 9 -22.74 -17.73 -2.82
C ASP A 9 -23.12 -16.88 -1.59
N GLN A 10 -23.84 -17.47 -0.64
CA GLN A 10 -24.19 -16.80 0.62
C GLN A 10 -22.94 -16.44 1.45
N VAL A 11 -21.98 -17.36 1.55
CA VAL A 11 -20.72 -17.10 2.26
C VAL A 11 -19.88 -16.02 1.55
N ILE A 12 -19.84 -16.02 0.21
CA ILE A 12 -19.17 -14.97 -0.57
C ILE A 12 -19.79 -13.59 -0.25
N ASP A 13 -21.12 -13.50 -0.25
CA ASP A 13 -21.83 -12.25 0.05
C ASP A 13 -21.59 -11.77 1.48
N GLU A 14 -21.57 -12.69 2.45
CA GLU A 14 -21.31 -12.39 3.86
C GLU A 14 -19.89 -11.84 4.05
N VAL A 15 -18.88 -12.53 3.51
CA VAL A 15 -17.47 -12.11 3.63
C VAL A 15 -17.24 -10.77 2.93
N ASN A 16 -17.76 -10.59 1.71
CA ASN A 16 -17.63 -9.33 0.99
C ASN A 16 -18.33 -8.17 1.71
N SER A 17 -19.50 -8.42 2.31
CA SER A 17 -20.22 -7.43 3.11
C SER A 17 -19.44 -7.05 4.37
N TRP A 18 -18.86 -8.03 5.07
CA TRP A 18 -17.99 -7.81 6.22
C TRP A 18 -16.77 -6.97 5.83
N VAL A 19 -16.01 -7.37 4.80
CA VAL A 19 -14.83 -6.64 4.32
C VAL A 19 -15.19 -5.21 3.91
N LYS A 20 -16.30 -5.04 3.20
CA LYS A 20 -16.79 -3.71 2.82
C LYS A 20 -17.04 -2.83 4.03
N ASN A 21 -17.65 -3.36 5.09
CA ASN A 21 -17.91 -2.59 6.30
C ASN A 21 -16.61 -2.24 7.04
N GLU A 22 -15.74 -3.22 7.27
CA GLU A 22 -14.46 -3.02 7.98
C GLU A 22 -13.51 -2.07 7.23
N THR A 23 -13.60 -2.04 5.90
CA THR A 23 -12.74 -1.19 5.06
C THR A 23 -13.43 0.12 4.63
N LYS A 24 -14.53 0.51 5.29
CA LYS A 24 -15.28 1.75 4.99
C LYS A 24 -15.70 1.85 3.52
N GLY A 25 -16.00 0.71 2.92
CA GLY A 25 -16.47 0.56 1.55
C GLY A 25 -15.38 0.55 0.48
N LEU A 26 -14.10 0.50 0.86
CA LEU A 26 -12.98 0.61 -0.09
C LEU A 26 -12.55 -0.73 -0.68
N ILE A 27 -12.69 -1.83 0.07
CA ILE A 27 -12.54 -3.19 -0.44
C ILE A 27 -13.94 -3.79 -0.45
N LYS A 28 -14.47 -4.07 -1.65
CA LYS A 28 -15.87 -4.54 -1.80
C LYS A 28 -15.98 -6.00 -2.16
N ASN A 29 -15.05 -6.48 -2.98
CA ASN A 29 -15.09 -7.82 -3.56
C ASN A 29 -13.76 -8.52 -3.22
N LEU A 30 -13.61 -8.94 -1.96
CA LEU A 30 -12.47 -9.75 -1.54
C LEU A 30 -12.56 -11.15 -2.19
N LEU A 31 -13.77 -11.71 -2.23
CA LEU A 31 -14.09 -12.96 -2.89
C LEU A 31 -14.89 -12.68 -4.17
N PRO A 32 -14.32 -12.90 -5.36
CA PRO A 32 -15.07 -12.82 -6.61
C PRO A 32 -16.20 -13.87 -6.67
N PRO A 33 -17.26 -13.65 -7.47
CA PRO A 33 -18.27 -14.68 -7.73
C PRO A 33 -17.64 -16.00 -8.21
N GLY A 34 -18.12 -17.13 -7.71
CA GLY A 34 -17.59 -18.46 -8.05
C GLY A 34 -16.21 -18.79 -7.48
N SER A 35 -15.66 -17.97 -6.57
CA SER A 35 -14.36 -18.25 -5.92
C SER A 35 -14.42 -19.27 -4.78
N LEU A 36 -15.62 -19.66 -4.35
CA LEU A 36 -15.85 -20.73 -3.37
C LEU A 36 -16.64 -21.88 -4.00
N TYR A 37 -16.27 -23.09 -3.60
CA TYR A 37 -16.91 -24.33 -4.03
C TYR A 37 -17.62 -24.99 -2.83
N GLY A 38 -18.64 -25.82 -3.09
CA GLY A 38 -19.47 -26.44 -2.05
C GLY A 38 -18.73 -27.41 -1.12
N ASP A 39 -17.53 -27.85 -1.49
CA ASP A 39 -16.64 -28.70 -0.69
C ASP A 39 -15.59 -27.89 0.11
N THR A 40 -15.66 -26.55 0.09
CA THR A 40 -14.77 -25.70 0.88
C THR A 40 -15.04 -25.87 2.37
N ALA A 41 -14.11 -26.50 3.09
CA ALA A 41 -14.25 -26.74 4.53
C ALA A 41 -13.83 -25.55 5.41
N LEU A 42 -12.92 -24.69 4.94
CA LEU A 42 -12.36 -23.59 5.73
C LEU A 42 -11.90 -22.42 4.85
N LEU A 43 -12.16 -21.20 5.31
CA LEU A 43 -11.75 -19.96 4.65
C LEU A 43 -11.07 -19.02 5.67
N PHE A 44 -9.91 -18.47 5.31
CA PHE A 44 -9.26 -17.39 6.04
C PHE A 44 -9.30 -16.11 5.20
N ALA A 45 -10.10 -15.15 5.62
CA ALA A 45 -10.18 -13.82 5.01
C ALA A 45 -9.40 -12.80 5.85
N ASN A 46 -8.60 -11.96 5.18
CA ASN A 46 -7.93 -10.83 5.80
C ASN A 46 -8.05 -9.61 4.89
N ALA A 47 -8.37 -8.46 5.48
CA ALA A 47 -8.48 -7.19 4.78
C ALA A 47 -7.86 -6.09 5.64
N LEU A 48 -7.02 -5.26 5.01
CA LEU A 48 -6.36 -4.15 5.68
C LEU A 48 -6.53 -2.87 4.85
N TYR A 49 -7.04 -1.83 5.48
CA TYR A 49 -7.09 -0.48 4.91
C TYR A 49 -6.38 0.51 5.83
N CYS A 50 -5.39 1.21 5.29
CA CYS A 50 -4.66 2.25 6.01
C CYS A 50 -4.84 3.61 5.31
N LYS A 51 -5.32 4.60 6.06
CA LYS A 51 -5.30 6.01 5.66
C LYS A 51 -4.97 6.87 6.87
N GLY A 52 -3.71 7.28 6.93
CA GLY A 52 -3.20 8.19 7.95
C GLY A 52 -3.14 9.63 7.45
N GLN A 53 -3.31 10.58 8.38
CA GLN A 53 -2.98 11.98 8.13
C GLN A 53 -1.53 12.21 8.52
N CYS A 54 -0.69 12.69 7.60
CA CYS A 54 0.70 13.02 7.93
C CYS A 54 0.72 14.10 9.02
N ASP A 55 1.64 13.96 9.98
CA ASP A 55 1.82 14.91 11.09
C ASP A 55 2.08 16.32 10.55
N GLN A 56 2.99 16.42 9.58
CA GLN A 56 3.15 17.61 8.75
C GLN A 56 2.45 17.41 7.40
N LYS A 57 1.34 18.15 7.18
CA LYS A 57 0.57 18.07 5.94
C LYS A 57 1.32 18.69 4.77
N PHE A 58 1.18 18.07 3.60
CA PHE A 58 1.62 18.67 2.34
C PHE A 58 0.68 19.81 1.93
N ASP A 59 1.28 20.92 1.49
CA ASP A 59 0.53 22.02 0.89
C ASP A 59 0.07 21.61 -0.52
N LYS A 60 -1.25 21.50 -0.70
CA LYS A 60 -1.85 21.08 -1.97
C LYS A 60 -1.49 22.02 -3.11
N THR A 61 -1.30 23.32 -2.86
CA THR A 61 -0.94 24.32 -3.88
C THR A 61 0.46 24.12 -4.45
N ARG A 62 1.29 23.34 -3.74
CA ARG A 62 2.66 22.98 -4.15
C ARG A 62 2.74 21.63 -4.83
N THR A 63 1.62 20.92 -4.98
CA THR A 63 1.55 19.68 -5.74
C THR A 63 1.64 20.01 -7.22
N ARG A 64 2.60 19.42 -7.94
CA ARG A 64 2.83 19.65 -9.37
C ARG A 64 3.12 18.34 -10.07
N ASN A 65 2.72 18.25 -11.34
CA ASN A 65 3.11 17.13 -12.18
C ASN A 65 4.63 17.18 -12.41
N MET A 66 5.31 16.07 -12.11
CA MET A 66 6.73 15.88 -12.37
C MET A 66 6.98 14.50 -12.95
N ASN A 67 8.16 14.34 -13.55
CA ASN A 67 8.61 13.07 -14.13
C ASN A 67 8.76 12.00 -13.04
N PHE A 68 8.15 10.85 -13.27
CA PHE A 68 8.37 9.61 -12.52
C PHE A 68 8.90 8.55 -13.48
N HIS A 69 10.04 7.97 -13.15
CA HIS A 69 10.69 6.95 -13.97
C HIS A 69 10.11 5.57 -13.60
N LEU A 70 9.48 4.92 -14.58
CA LEU A 70 8.94 3.58 -14.46
C LEU A 70 10.04 2.53 -14.62
N LEU A 71 9.72 1.27 -14.27
CA LEU A 71 10.69 0.17 -14.29
C LEU A 71 11.10 -0.26 -15.70
N ASP A 72 10.27 0.05 -16.70
CA ASP A 72 10.48 -0.17 -18.13
C ASP A 72 11.11 1.04 -18.83
N GLU A 73 11.72 1.96 -18.06
CA GLU A 73 12.35 3.20 -18.52
C GLU A 73 11.39 4.27 -19.07
N GLU A 74 10.09 3.99 -19.09
CA GLU A 74 9.08 4.99 -19.44
C GLU A 74 9.00 6.11 -18.40
N ILE A 75 8.59 7.30 -18.84
CA ILE A 75 8.42 8.47 -17.97
C ILE A 75 6.94 8.83 -17.90
N ALA A 76 6.37 8.76 -16.71
CA ALA A 76 5.03 9.23 -16.43
C ALA A 76 5.06 10.63 -15.79
N GLN A 77 4.09 11.48 -16.15
CA GLN A 77 3.81 12.71 -15.40
C GLN A 77 2.85 12.40 -14.27
N VAL A 78 3.30 12.53 -13.02
CA VAL A 78 2.46 12.25 -11.84
C VAL A 78 2.48 13.43 -10.88
N PRO A 79 1.42 13.66 -10.08
CA PRO A 79 1.37 14.74 -9.11
C PRO A 79 2.28 14.46 -7.91
N PHE A 80 3.42 15.15 -7.84
CA PHE A 80 4.33 15.06 -6.69
C PHE A 80 3.93 16.02 -5.59
N MET A 81 3.71 15.50 -4.39
CA MET A 81 3.54 16.30 -3.18
C MET A 81 4.89 16.87 -2.74
N THR A 82 4.94 18.15 -2.38
CA THR A 82 6.20 18.82 -2.00
C THR A 82 6.06 19.55 -0.66
N SER A 83 6.86 19.16 0.32
CA SER A 83 6.99 19.86 1.62
C SER A 83 8.09 20.93 1.52
N LYS A 84 8.19 21.83 2.52
CA LYS A 84 9.43 22.61 2.69
C LYS A 84 10.47 21.61 3.23
N ARG A 85 11.73 21.67 2.76
CA ARG A 85 12.79 20.76 3.23
C ARG A 85 12.84 20.77 4.75
N ASP A 86 12.40 19.68 5.36
CA ASP A 86 12.54 19.43 6.78
C ASP A 86 13.52 18.28 6.93
N SER A 87 14.68 18.53 7.54
CA SER A 87 15.69 17.50 7.78
C SER A 87 15.15 16.37 8.64
N ARG A 88 14.04 16.57 9.39
CA ARG A 88 13.41 15.55 10.22
C ARG A 88 12.76 14.42 9.42
N GLN A 89 12.50 14.61 8.13
CA GLN A 89 11.94 13.55 7.28
C GLN A 89 13.03 12.59 6.79
N LEU A 90 14.29 13.03 6.67
CA LEU A 90 15.38 12.13 6.27
C LEU A 90 15.69 11.18 7.43
N TYR A 91 15.43 9.89 7.25
CA TYR A 91 15.75 8.86 8.24
C TYR A 91 17.21 8.42 8.14
N GLY A 92 17.74 8.28 6.92
CA GLY A 92 19.14 7.93 6.73
C GLY A 92 19.57 7.80 5.28
N LEU A 93 20.88 7.88 5.07
CA LEU A 93 21.55 7.62 3.80
C LEU A 93 22.38 6.35 3.94
N PHE A 94 22.24 5.44 2.98
CA PHE A 94 22.88 4.14 3.00
C PHE A 94 23.61 3.92 1.68
N GLY A 95 24.57 2.97 1.68
CA GLY A 95 25.22 2.54 0.44
C GLY A 95 24.20 1.98 -0.56
N GLY A 96 23.81 2.83 -1.52
CA GLY A 96 22.91 2.49 -2.63
C GLY A 96 21.44 2.93 -2.50
N TYR A 97 21.01 3.51 -1.37
CA TYR A 97 19.63 3.98 -1.19
C TYR A 97 19.53 5.00 -0.05
N LYS A 98 18.42 5.72 0.01
CA LYS A 98 18.03 6.62 1.10
C LYS A 98 16.68 6.23 1.68
N ILE A 99 16.50 6.53 2.96
CA ILE A 99 15.23 6.32 3.66
C ILE A 99 14.67 7.65 4.10
N LEU A 100 13.41 7.89 3.80
CA LEU A 100 12.63 9.01 4.30
C LEU A 100 11.48 8.46 5.18
N SER A 101 11.21 9.11 6.31
CA SER A 101 10.12 8.76 7.22
C SER A 101 9.11 9.91 7.29
N ILE A 102 7.82 9.58 7.16
CA ILE A 102 6.70 10.52 7.34
C ILE A 102 5.83 10.04 8.50
N PRO A 103 5.90 10.68 9.67
CA PRO A 103 5.04 10.32 10.79
C PRO A 103 3.58 10.67 10.52
N TYR A 104 2.66 9.85 11.05
CA TYR A 104 1.24 10.13 11.04
C TYR A 104 0.81 10.84 12.33
N GLN A 105 -0.02 11.87 12.16
CA GLN A 105 -0.55 12.71 13.23
C GLN A 105 -1.23 11.85 14.31
N GLY A 106 -0.84 12.07 15.57
CA GLY A 106 -1.48 11.44 16.73
C GLY A 106 -1.25 9.93 16.83
N SER A 107 -0.21 9.40 16.20
CA SER A 107 0.12 7.97 16.23
C SER A 107 1.62 7.74 16.37
N ASN A 108 1.99 6.52 16.77
CA ASN A 108 3.38 6.05 16.74
C ASN A 108 3.76 5.45 15.39
N PHE A 109 2.90 5.57 14.37
CA PHE A 109 3.15 5.05 13.03
C PHE A 109 3.83 6.10 12.15
N SER A 110 4.78 5.63 11.34
CA SER A 110 5.40 6.41 10.28
C SER A 110 5.41 5.60 8.98
N MET A 111 5.24 6.27 7.85
CA MET A 111 5.47 5.68 6.54
C MET A 111 6.93 5.86 6.15
N TYR A 112 7.61 4.76 5.86
CA TYR A 112 9.00 4.75 5.41
C TYR A 112 9.09 4.56 3.90
N PHE A 113 9.80 5.46 3.23
CA PHE A 113 10.08 5.40 1.81
C PHE A 113 11.53 5.00 1.59
N PHE A 114 11.71 3.83 0.98
CA PHE A 114 13.01 3.31 0.58
C PHE A 114 13.24 3.67 -0.87
N LEU A 115 14.19 4.57 -1.13
CA LEU A 115 14.47 5.07 -2.46
C LEU A 115 15.90 4.68 -2.88
N PRO A 116 16.07 3.74 -3.83
CA PRO A 116 17.35 3.47 -4.44
C PRO A 116 18.01 4.73 -5.02
N ASN A 117 19.34 4.74 -5.07
CA ASN A 117 20.08 5.81 -5.74
C ASN A 117 20.04 5.65 -7.28
N GLU A 118 20.04 4.41 -7.76
CA GLU A 118 19.92 4.02 -9.17
C GLU A 118 18.43 3.99 -9.57
N THR A 119 18.08 4.44 -10.78
CA THR A 119 16.69 4.48 -11.28
C THR A 119 16.06 3.10 -11.43
N ASP A 120 16.87 2.11 -11.78
CA ASP A 120 16.51 0.69 -11.91
C ASP A 120 16.88 -0.14 -10.66
N GLY A 121 17.29 0.53 -9.57
CA GLY A 121 17.83 -0.13 -8.37
C GLY A 121 16.79 -0.84 -7.48
N LEU A 122 15.48 -0.70 -7.77
CA LEU A 122 14.41 -1.23 -6.91
C LEU A 122 14.47 -2.77 -6.75
N PRO A 123 14.63 -3.59 -7.81
CA PRO A 123 14.71 -5.04 -7.66
C PRO A 123 15.89 -5.49 -6.77
N LYS A 124 17.05 -4.84 -6.92
CA LYS A 124 18.25 -5.10 -6.10
C LYS A 124 18.01 -4.74 -4.63
N LEU A 125 17.36 -3.60 -4.38
CA LEU A 125 16.99 -3.20 -3.03
C LEU A 125 16.00 -4.18 -2.39
N VAL A 126 14.95 -4.57 -3.11
CA VAL A 126 13.97 -5.57 -2.63
C VAL A 126 14.64 -6.91 -2.31
N LYS A 127 15.57 -7.38 -3.16
CA LYS A 127 16.34 -8.61 -2.90
C LYS A 127 17.17 -8.49 -1.63
N LYS A 128 17.82 -7.33 -1.41
CA LYS A 128 18.59 -7.04 -0.19
C LYS A 128 17.72 -7.07 1.06
N LEU A 129 16.54 -6.44 1.02
CA LEU A 129 15.59 -6.42 2.14
C LEU A 129 15.11 -7.83 2.51
N LYS A 130 14.75 -8.65 1.51
CA LYS A 130 14.30 -10.03 1.72
C LYS A 130 15.38 -10.93 2.34
N SER A 131 16.65 -10.65 2.04
CA SER A 131 17.77 -11.47 2.49
C SER A 131 18.27 -11.09 3.89
N ASN A 132 17.74 -10.03 4.49
CA ASN A 132 18.12 -9.57 5.83
C ASN A 132 16.87 -9.31 6.69
N PRO A 133 16.34 -10.31 7.41
CA PRO A 133 15.14 -10.15 8.23
C PRO A 133 15.33 -9.19 9.42
N GLY A 134 16.57 -8.91 9.83
CA GLY A 134 16.90 -7.91 10.86
C GLY A 134 17.02 -6.49 10.33
N PHE A 135 16.71 -6.24 9.06
CA PHE A 135 16.96 -4.94 8.41
C PHE A 135 16.19 -3.76 9.04
N MET A 136 15.13 -4.03 9.80
CA MET A 136 14.31 -3.04 10.51
C MET A 136 14.59 -2.99 12.02
N HIS A 137 15.58 -3.73 12.52
CA HIS A 137 15.95 -3.85 13.94
C HIS A 137 17.37 -3.34 14.22
#